data_AF-A0A956EC54-F1
#
_entry.id   AF-A0A956EC54-F1
#
_cell.length_a   1.000
_cell.length_b   1.000
_cell.length_c   1.000
_cell.angle_alpha   90.00
_cell.angle_beta   90.00
_cell.angle_gamma   90.00
#
_symmetry.space_group_name_H-M   'P 1'
#
loop_
_entity.id
_entity.type
_entity.pdbx_description
1 polymer ?
#
loop_
_entity_poly.entity_id
_entity_poly.type
_entity_poly.pdbx_seq_one_letter_code
_entity_poly.pdbx_strand_id
1 'polypeptide(L)'
;MTSSSRTESSSAKRGEFSRPRPRPSKRSSSAKKKPKGGSPGTRRPVSEPLVPLGGRLMYIVFGLAILLILVLPGSCIGDSVADGAYAAVRKVFDANPPQSNVPSTPAKDWTVGKTQPVSLTLITADYSKLFCAGSQEFEGYHCAFQDERRPWPRQPGEPLDDNKRDIIQPYRTPNNELIFVAGLWADPHVARRLHEEPPHSRNQDRLARFIAHCQLRFVGKLQNAKVRWAPMGPWLNPDGNHVGDGVPVAVPEKCELQQ
;
A
#
# COMPACT_ATOMS: atom_id res chain seq x y z
N MET A 1 50.00 -46.41 4.45
CA MET A 1 50.76 -46.54 5.71
C MET A 1 51.35 -45.15 5.95
N THR A 2 50.94 -44.29 6.88
CA THR A 2 50.50 -44.37 8.29
C THR A 2 49.75 -43.04 8.58
N SER A 3 48.50 -43.06 9.05
CA SER A 3 48.09 -42.73 10.43
C SER A 3 48.76 -41.49 11.06
N SER A 4 48.00 -40.40 11.30
CA SER A 4 47.66 -39.98 12.68
C SER A 4 46.87 -38.67 12.74
N SER A 5 45.79 -38.77 13.50
CA SER A 5 44.89 -37.76 14.03
C SER A 5 45.54 -36.79 15.04
N ARG A 6 45.02 -35.55 15.12
CA ARG A 6 44.93 -34.83 16.40
C ARG A 6 43.73 -33.87 16.45
N THR A 7 42.85 -34.20 17.38
CA THR A 7 41.80 -33.40 18.02
C THR A 7 42.43 -32.32 18.89
N GLU A 8 41.86 -31.11 18.91
CA GLU A 8 41.93 -30.25 20.09
C GLU A 8 40.66 -29.42 20.24
N SER A 9 40.18 -29.41 21.48
CA SER A 9 38.91 -28.93 21.98
C SER A 9 39.24 -27.91 23.08
N SER A 10 38.66 -26.72 23.05
CA SER A 10 38.62 -25.79 24.18
C SER A 10 37.42 -24.87 23.97
N SER A 11 36.29 -25.03 24.67
CA SER A 11 36.02 -24.91 26.11
C SER A 11 36.05 -23.47 26.64
N ALA A 12 34.83 -22.97 26.84
CA ALA A 12 34.35 -22.10 27.91
C ALA A 12 34.93 -20.68 28.08
N LYS A 13 34.02 -19.69 27.98
CA LYS A 13 33.89 -18.67 29.04
C LYS A 13 32.46 -18.17 29.17
N ARG A 14 31.85 -18.59 30.29
CA ARG A 14 30.61 -18.09 30.89
C ARG A 14 30.96 -16.76 31.59
N GLY A 15 30.31 -15.67 31.24
CA GLY A 15 30.27 -14.43 32.02
C GLY A 15 28.80 -14.08 32.22
N GLU A 16 28.22 -14.45 33.36
CA GLU A 16 28.18 -13.69 34.61
C GLU A 16 27.15 -12.55 34.57
N PHE A 17 26.17 -12.77 35.44
CA PHE A 17 24.86 -12.16 35.56
C PHE A 17 24.97 -10.87 36.36
N SER A 18 24.41 -9.77 35.86
CA SER A 18 24.21 -8.55 36.65
C SER A 18 22.91 -7.85 36.24
N ARG A 19 21.82 -8.18 36.96
CA ARG A 19 20.66 -7.29 37.17
C ARG A 19 20.94 -6.56 38.51
N PRO A 20 20.66 -5.26 38.70
CA PRO A 20 19.27 -4.74 38.89
C PRO A 20 19.13 -3.26 38.41
N ARG A 21 17.98 -2.57 38.33
CA ARG A 21 16.90 -2.29 39.29
C ARG A 21 15.71 -1.63 38.54
N PRO A 22 14.48 -1.74 39.05
CA PRO A 22 13.33 -0.96 38.59
C PRO A 22 13.32 0.44 39.23
N ARG A 23 12.94 1.48 38.47
CA ARG A 23 12.60 2.80 39.03
C ARG A 23 11.12 3.15 38.76
N PRO A 24 10.49 3.89 39.69
CA PRO A 24 9.04 3.84 39.92
C PRO A 24 8.24 4.86 39.11
N SER A 25 6.94 4.55 39.04
CA SER A 25 5.83 5.37 38.59
C SER A 25 5.78 6.77 39.20
N LYS A 26 5.35 7.76 38.41
CA LYS A 26 4.54 8.88 38.92
C LYS A 26 3.55 9.40 37.87
N ARG A 27 2.29 9.07 38.14
CA ARG A 27 1.06 9.82 37.86
C ARG A 27 1.29 11.33 37.72
N SER A 28 0.67 11.95 36.73
CA SER A 28 -0.19 13.11 36.99
C SER A 28 -1.21 13.33 35.86
N SER A 29 -2.47 13.20 36.26
CA SER A 29 -3.68 13.64 35.59
C SER A 29 -3.88 15.14 35.81
N SER A 30 -4.25 15.92 34.79
CA SER A 30 -4.96 17.22 34.92
C SER A 30 -5.45 17.63 33.52
N ALA A 31 -6.74 17.48 33.22
CA ALA A 31 -7.77 18.51 33.39
C ALA A 31 -7.78 19.62 32.32
N LYS A 32 -8.53 19.35 31.24
CA LYS A 32 -9.70 20.11 30.78
C LYS A 32 -9.73 21.62 31.10
N LYS A 33 -9.50 22.46 30.09
CA LYS A 33 -10.01 23.85 30.04
C LYS A 33 -10.52 24.20 28.63
N LYS A 34 -11.84 24.40 28.53
CA LYS A 34 -12.49 25.17 27.46
C LYS A 34 -12.42 26.66 27.81
N PRO A 35 -12.30 27.56 26.83
CA PRO A 35 -12.88 28.89 26.91
C PRO A 35 -14.09 29.04 25.98
N LYS A 36 -15.10 29.76 26.50
CA LYS A 36 -16.28 30.30 25.81
C LYS A 36 -16.00 31.75 25.37
N GLY A 37 -16.61 32.17 24.26
CA GLY A 37 -16.80 33.56 23.76
C GLY A 37 -16.93 33.50 22.24
N GLY A 38 -17.99 33.91 21.52
CA GLY A 38 -19.00 34.97 21.72
C GLY A 38 -18.33 36.33 21.48
N SER A 39 -18.58 37.15 20.45
CA SER A 39 -19.60 37.36 19.38
C SER A 39 -18.91 38.28 18.31
N PRO A 40 -19.53 39.04 17.38
CA PRO A 40 -20.81 38.93 16.65
C PRO A 40 -20.68 39.11 15.10
N GLY A 41 -21.71 38.68 14.36
CA GLY A 41 -22.32 39.44 13.25
C GLY A 41 -21.55 39.72 11.94
N THR A 42 -21.82 38.90 10.92
CA THR A 42 -21.80 39.36 9.51
C THR A 42 -23.04 38.89 8.78
N ARG A 43 -23.70 39.85 8.13
CA ARG A 43 -25.04 39.81 7.52
C ARG A 43 -25.12 38.79 6.37
N ARG A 44 -26.22 38.03 6.32
CA ARG A 44 -26.63 37.25 5.15
C ARG A 44 -27.36 38.17 4.15
N PRO A 45 -27.21 37.96 2.83
CA PRO A 45 -28.01 38.64 1.83
C PRO A 45 -29.47 38.18 1.85
N VAL A 46 -30.31 39.14 1.47
CA VAL A 46 -31.77 39.16 1.44
C VAL A 46 -32.33 38.01 0.59
N SER A 47 -33.22 37.21 1.20
CA SER A 47 -34.06 36.25 0.50
C SER A 47 -35.31 36.94 -0.05
N GLU A 48 -35.52 36.83 -1.36
CA GLU A 48 -36.76 37.20 -2.05
C GLU A 48 -37.96 36.39 -1.53
N PRO A 49 -39.17 36.97 -1.45
CA PRO A 49 -40.36 36.28 -0.99
C PRO A 49 -40.94 35.39 -2.10
N LEU A 50 -40.95 34.08 -1.87
CA LEU A 50 -41.77 33.15 -2.63
C LEU A 50 -43.23 33.24 -2.18
N VAL A 51 -44.09 33.42 -3.18
CA VAL A 51 -45.55 33.52 -3.12
C VAL A 51 -46.17 32.30 -2.41
N PRO A 52 -47.14 32.46 -1.49
CA PRO A 52 -47.81 31.34 -0.86
C PRO A 52 -48.82 30.71 -1.84
N LEU A 53 -48.43 29.63 -2.52
CA LEU A 53 -49.35 28.81 -3.31
C LEU A 53 -50.10 27.84 -2.38
N GLY A 54 -51.42 27.91 -2.44
CA GLY A 54 -52.35 27.35 -1.47
C GLY A 54 -52.25 25.85 -1.25
N GLY A 55 -52.25 25.47 0.03
CA GLY A 55 -52.53 24.12 0.47
C GLY A 55 -53.97 23.75 0.19
N ARG A 56 -54.16 22.74 -0.68
CA ARG A 56 -55.26 21.74 -0.62
C ARG A 56 -55.27 20.73 -1.78
N LEU A 57 -54.29 20.76 -2.69
CA LEU A 57 -54.22 19.81 -3.82
C LEU A 57 -53.04 18.81 -3.79
N MET A 58 -52.20 18.81 -2.74
CA MET A 58 -51.01 17.94 -2.66
C MET A 58 -51.22 16.57 -1.99
N TYR A 59 -52.44 16.23 -1.54
CA TYR A 59 -52.69 14.93 -0.89
C TYR A 59 -53.20 13.82 -1.83
N ILE A 60 -53.67 14.16 -3.04
CA ILE A 60 -54.21 13.17 -3.96
C ILE A 60 -53.11 12.52 -4.81
N VAL A 61 -52.01 13.22 -5.09
CA VAL A 61 -50.89 12.66 -5.88
C VAL A 61 -49.94 11.82 -5.02
N PHE A 62 -49.75 12.15 -3.75
CA PHE A 62 -48.95 11.32 -2.82
C PHE A 62 -49.72 10.12 -2.25
N GLY A 63 -51.06 10.16 -2.22
CA GLY A 63 -51.89 9.04 -1.75
C GLY A 63 -51.96 7.85 -2.72
N LEU A 64 -51.90 8.09 -4.03
CA LEU A 64 -51.95 7.04 -5.05
C LEU A 64 -50.59 6.36 -5.31
N ALA A 65 -49.47 7.00 -4.97
CA ALA A 65 -48.15 6.39 -5.09
C ALA A 65 -47.82 5.41 -3.94
N ILE A 66 -48.48 5.55 -2.78
CA ILE A 66 -48.22 4.69 -1.61
C ILE A 66 -49.16 3.47 -1.58
N LEU A 67 -50.32 3.52 -2.23
CA LEU A 67 -51.23 2.37 -2.33
C LEU A 67 -50.83 1.35 -3.42
N LEU A 68 -49.86 1.67 -4.29
CA LEU A 68 -49.33 0.71 -5.27
C LEU A 68 -48.15 -0.14 -4.73
N ILE A 69 -47.73 0.08 -3.48
CA ILE A 69 -46.60 -0.63 -2.87
C ILE A 69 -47.05 -1.79 -1.94
N LEU A 70 -48.34 -1.91 -1.63
CA LEU A 70 -48.85 -2.87 -0.64
C LEU A 70 -49.56 -4.12 -1.20
N VAL A 71 -49.49 -4.39 -2.49
CA VAL A 71 -50.07 -5.62 -3.07
C VAL A 71 -49.18 -6.23 -4.16
N LEU A 72 -47.92 -6.55 -3.83
CA LEU A 72 -47.14 -7.52 -4.60
C LEU A 72 -46.42 -8.48 -3.64
N PRO A 73 -46.86 -9.74 -3.53
CA PRO A 73 -46.09 -10.77 -2.85
C PRO A 73 -44.91 -11.17 -3.74
N GLY A 74 -43.69 -10.97 -3.24
CA GLY A 74 -42.49 -11.64 -3.77
C GLY A 74 -41.94 -11.09 -5.09
N SER A 75 -41.32 -9.92 -5.08
CA SER A 75 -40.36 -9.55 -6.13
C SER A 75 -39.16 -8.84 -5.54
N CYS A 76 -38.03 -9.53 -5.67
CA CYS A 76 -36.70 -9.17 -5.25
C CYS A 76 -36.24 -7.94 -6.04
N ILE A 77 -36.51 -6.74 -5.54
CA ILE A 77 -35.88 -5.52 -6.05
C ILE A 77 -34.92 -5.01 -4.99
N GLY A 78 -33.98 -5.89 -4.62
CA GLY A 78 -32.78 -5.56 -3.87
C GLY A 78 -31.58 -5.57 -4.82
N ASP A 79 -30.77 -4.52 -4.72
CA ASP A 79 -29.34 -4.48 -5.09
C ASP A 79 -28.90 -4.20 -6.55
N SER A 80 -29.73 -4.32 -7.60
CA SER A 80 -29.18 -4.28 -8.98
C SER A 80 -28.80 -2.90 -9.57
N VAL A 81 -29.26 -1.77 -9.01
CA VAL A 81 -28.97 -0.43 -9.59
C VAL A 81 -27.70 0.23 -9.07
N ALA A 82 -27.24 -0.13 -7.86
CA ALA A 82 -25.94 0.32 -7.37
C ALA A 82 -24.80 -0.40 -8.11
N ASP A 83 -24.92 -1.71 -8.31
CA ASP A 83 -23.88 -2.52 -8.96
C ASP A 83 -23.63 -2.12 -10.42
N GLY A 84 -24.68 -1.75 -11.17
CA GLY A 84 -24.54 -1.30 -12.56
C GLY A 84 -23.75 0.01 -12.72
N ALA A 85 -23.98 0.97 -11.84
CA ALA A 85 -23.28 2.26 -11.86
C ALA A 85 -21.79 2.11 -11.48
N TYR A 86 -21.49 1.29 -10.47
CA TYR A 86 -20.11 1.01 -10.07
C TYR A 86 -19.36 0.17 -11.11
N ALA A 87 -20.01 -0.80 -11.75
CA ALA A 87 -19.41 -1.59 -12.84
C ALA A 87 -19.10 -0.74 -14.08
N ALA A 88 -19.95 0.25 -14.40
CA ALA A 88 -19.71 1.16 -15.51
C ALA A 88 -18.52 2.11 -15.24
N VAL A 89 -18.40 2.67 -14.04
CA VAL A 89 -17.25 3.52 -13.66
C VAL A 89 -15.94 2.70 -13.66
N ARG A 90 -15.98 1.45 -13.20
CA ARG A 90 -14.83 0.54 -13.22
C ARG A 90 -14.37 0.23 -14.65
N LYS A 91 -15.30 -0.02 -15.58
CA LYS A 91 -14.96 -0.17 -17.01
C LYS A 91 -14.32 1.08 -17.61
N VAL A 92 -14.72 2.28 -17.20
CA VAL A 92 -14.13 3.53 -17.70
C VAL A 92 -12.71 3.74 -17.17
N PHE A 93 -12.45 3.40 -15.90
CA PHE A 93 -11.10 3.43 -15.32
C PHE A 93 -10.18 2.33 -15.87
N ASP A 94 -10.72 1.13 -16.13
CA ASP A 94 -9.96 0.02 -16.71
C ASP A 94 -9.70 0.24 -18.21
N ALA A 95 -10.56 0.99 -18.93
CA ALA A 95 -10.42 1.27 -20.36
C ALA A 95 -9.41 2.38 -20.67
N ASN A 96 -9.07 3.25 -19.71
CA ASN A 96 -8.09 4.32 -19.88
C ASN A 96 -7.12 4.34 -18.70
N PRO A 97 -6.07 3.48 -18.68
CA PRO A 97 -5.00 3.65 -17.72
C PRO A 97 -4.47 5.09 -17.85
N PRO A 98 -4.19 5.79 -16.73
CA PRO A 98 -3.66 7.14 -16.80
C PRO A 98 -2.41 7.13 -17.68
N GLN A 99 -2.50 7.73 -18.87
CA GLN A 99 -1.36 7.83 -19.76
C GLN A 99 -0.39 8.80 -19.11
N SER A 100 0.76 8.28 -18.70
CA SER A 100 1.82 9.13 -18.18
C SER A 100 2.55 9.79 -19.34
N ASN A 101 2.48 11.11 -19.42
CA ASN A 101 3.30 11.89 -20.35
C ASN A 101 4.80 11.90 -19.94
N VAL A 102 5.15 11.24 -18.84
CA VAL A 102 6.52 11.07 -18.38
C VAL A 102 7.15 9.86 -19.10
N PRO A 103 8.30 10.02 -19.77
CA PRO A 103 8.98 8.93 -20.43
C PRO A 103 9.38 7.84 -19.42
N SER A 104 8.92 6.60 -19.65
CA SER A 104 9.34 5.42 -18.89
C SER A 104 10.22 4.54 -19.78
N THR A 105 11.34 4.08 -19.22
CA THR A 105 12.23 3.14 -19.89
C THR A 105 11.57 1.77 -19.93
N PRO A 106 11.47 1.10 -21.10
CA PRO A 106 10.87 -0.23 -21.19
C PRO A 106 11.77 -1.31 -20.57
N ALA A 107 11.21 -2.43 -20.10
CA ALA A 107 11.99 -3.44 -19.36
C ALA A 107 13.19 -4.02 -20.10
N LYS A 108 13.10 -4.13 -21.43
CA LYS A 108 14.20 -4.64 -22.28
C LYS A 108 15.48 -3.79 -22.19
N ASP A 109 15.36 -2.52 -21.81
CA ASP A 109 16.46 -1.55 -21.78
C ASP A 109 16.97 -1.32 -20.36
N TRP A 110 16.43 -2.03 -19.35
CA TRP A 110 16.88 -1.91 -17.97
C TRP A 110 18.25 -2.56 -17.79
N THR A 111 19.18 -1.81 -17.21
CA THR A 111 20.59 -2.21 -17.06
C THR A 111 21.08 -2.02 -15.64
N VAL A 112 21.63 -3.09 -15.06
CA VAL A 112 22.24 -3.06 -13.72
C VAL A 112 23.38 -2.04 -13.69
N GLY A 113 23.43 -1.24 -12.64
CA GLY A 113 24.39 -0.16 -12.42
C GLY A 113 23.97 1.20 -13.00
N LYS A 114 22.84 1.29 -13.72
CA LYS A 114 22.33 2.57 -14.24
C LYS A 114 21.10 3.04 -13.49
N THR A 115 20.93 4.36 -13.46
CA THR A 115 19.69 5.02 -13.06
C THR A 115 18.84 5.31 -14.29
N GLN A 116 17.59 4.87 -14.29
CA GLN A 116 16.70 5.00 -15.44
C GLN A 116 15.29 5.41 -14.96
N PRO A 117 14.56 6.25 -15.72
CA PRO A 117 13.20 6.63 -15.39
C PRO A 117 12.26 5.43 -15.60
N VAL A 118 11.45 5.10 -14.61
CA VAL A 118 10.47 4.01 -14.64
C VAL A 118 9.18 4.44 -13.95
N SER A 119 8.05 4.16 -14.61
CA SER A 119 6.72 4.35 -14.04
C SER A 119 6.26 3.08 -13.32
N LEU A 120 5.77 3.24 -12.08
CA LEU A 120 5.23 2.15 -11.26
C LEU A 120 3.74 2.37 -11.00
N THR A 121 2.95 1.32 -11.15
CA THR A 121 1.51 1.34 -10.80
C THR A 121 1.34 0.88 -9.35
N LEU A 122 0.68 1.69 -8.53
CA LEU A 122 0.57 1.47 -7.08
C LEU A 122 -0.86 1.68 -6.58
N ILE A 123 -1.22 0.96 -5.51
CA ILE A 123 -2.30 1.31 -4.59
C ILE A 123 -1.74 1.40 -3.17
N THR A 124 -2.29 2.25 -2.31
CA THR A 124 -1.73 2.37 -0.94
C THR A 124 -1.81 1.06 -0.15
N ALA A 125 -2.78 0.20 -0.44
CA ALA A 125 -2.87 -1.14 0.17
C ALA A 125 -1.71 -2.08 -0.16
N ASP A 126 -0.93 -1.80 -1.20
CA ASP A 126 0.24 -2.59 -1.59
C ASP A 126 1.31 -2.59 -0.51
N TYR A 127 1.38 -1.52 0.29
CA TYR A 127 2.31 -1.38 1.42
C TYR A 127 2.35 -2.66 2.28
N SER A 128 1.18 -3.19 2.65
CA SER A 128 1.09 -4.38 3.51
C SER A 128 0.90 -5.70 2.76
N LYS A 129 0.81 -5.69 1.41
CA LYS A 129 0.38 -6.87 0.64
C LYS A 129 1.45 -7.52 -0.21
N LEU A 130 2.39 -6.71 -0.68
CA LEU A 130 3.42 -7.14 -1.60
C LEU A 130 4.60 -7.74 -0.83
N PHE A 131 4.92 -8.99 -1.12
CA PHE A 131 6.07 -9.67 -0.53
C PHE A 131 6.85 -10.39 -1.62
N CYS A 132 8.18 -10.36 -1.50
CA CYS A 132 9.05 -11.29 -2.19
C CYS A 132 9.71 -12.24 -1.21
N ALA A 133 10.15 -13.39 -1.73
CA ALA A 133 11.05 -14.29 -1.04
C ALA A 133 12.28 -14.55 -1.91
N GLY A 134 13.45 -14.53 -1.29
CA GLY A 134 14.74 -14.79 -1.93
C GLY A 134 15.89 -14.59 -0.94
N SER A 135 16.95 -15.38 -1.09
CA SER A 135 18.08 -15.38 -0.16
C SER A 135 19.18 -14.36 -0.48
N GLN A 136 19.09 -13.67 -1.62
CA GLN A 136 20.09 -12.69 -2.02
C GLN A 136 19.80 -11.33 -1.40
N GLU A 137 20.87 -10.59 -1.15
CA GLU A 137 20.86 -9.24 -0.60
C GLU A 137 21.61 -8.31 -1.56
N PHE A 138 21.12 -7.08 -1.71
CA PHE A 138 21.71 -6.07 -2.57
C PHE A 138 21.93 -4.81 -1.75
N GLU A 139 23.17 -4.42 -1.45
CA GLU A 139 23.47 -3.18 -0.70
C GLU A 139 22.71 -3.04 0.65
N GLY A 140 22.43 -4.14 1.35
CA GLY A 140 21.60 -4.13 2.57
C GLY A 140 20.10 -4.37 2.32
N TYR A 141 19.64 -4.24 1.07
CA TYR A 141 18.25 -4.49 0.70
C TYR A 141 17.98 -5.98 0.53
N HIS A 142 16.88 -6.45 1.09
CA HIS A 142 16.51 -7.85 1.05
C HIS A 142 15.01 -8.05 0.91
N CYS A 143 14.62 -9.25 0.45
CA CYS A 143 13.21 -9.64 0.49
C CYS A 143 12.71 -9.75 1.93
N ALA A 144 11.39 -9.56 2.14
CA ALA A 144 10.77 -9.76 3.45
C ALA A 144 10.95 -11.20 3.98
N PHE A 145 11.17 -12.15 3.08
CA PHE A 145 11.40 -13.55 3.38
C PHE A 145 12.67 -14.07 2.71
N GLN A 146 13.44 -14.92 3.39
CA GLN A 146 14.58 -15.62 2.79
C GLN A 146 14.12 -16.72 1.83
N ASP A 147 13.00 -17.37 2.16
CA ASP A 147 12.32 -18.36 1.33
C ASP A 147 10.82 -18.35 1.63
N GLU A 148 10.05 -19.22 0.98
CA GLU A 148 8.59 -19.27 1.11
C GLU A 148 8.08 -19.50 2.56
N ARG A 149 8.91 -19.98 3.46
CA ARG A 149 8.54 -20.38 4.82
C ARG A 149 9.23 -19.58 5.91
N ARG A 150 10.36 -18.94 5.60
CA ARG A 150 11.21 -18.26 6.59
C ARG A 150 11.26 -16.75 6.34
N PRO A 151 10.78 -15.93 7.30
CA PRO A 151 10.97 -14.49 7.22
C PRO A 151 12.46 -14.14 7.26
N TRP A 152 12.82 -12.96 6.75
CA TRP A 152 14.19 -12.49 6.86
C TRP A 152 14.60 -12.34 8.34
N PRO A 153 15.76 -12.86 8.75
CA PRO A 153 16.20 -12.80 10.13
C PRO A 153 16.43 -11.35 10.52
N ARG A 154 15.92 -10.97 11.69
CA ARG A 154 16.16 -9.66 12.30
C ARG A 154 17.05 -9.81 13.50
N GLN A 155 17.91 -8.82 13.74
CA GLN A 155 18.78 -8.85 14.90
C GLN A 155 17.96 -8.54 16.16
N PRO A 156 18.25 -9.18 17.31
CA PRO A 156 17.59 -8.84 18.57
C PRO A 156 17.80 -7.36 18.92
N GLY A 157 16.72 -6.61 19.10
CA GLY A 157 16.78 -5.19 19.46
C GLY A 157 16.83 -4.21 18.28
N GLU A 158 16.82 -4.72 17.05
CA GLU A 158 16.68 -3.91 15.85
C GLU A 158 15.29 -3.21 15.83
N PRO A 159 15.22 -1.90 15.50
CA PRO A 159 13.96 -1.20 15.34
C PRO A 159 13.04 -1.91 14.34
N LEU A 160 11.74 -1.78 14.54
CA LEU A 160 10.77 -2.19 13.54
C LEU A 160 10.88 -1.24 12.35
N ASP A 161 11.14 -1.80 11.16
CA ASP A 161 11.07 -1.05 9.90
C ASP A 161 9.60 -0.74 9.57
N ASP A 162 9.18 0.48 9.90
CA ASP A 162 7.83 0.99 9.70
C ASP A 162 7.62 1.62 8.32
N ASN A 163 8.66 1.87 7.55
CA ASN A 163 8.57 2.46 6.22
C ASN A 163 9.11 1.55 5.10
N LYS A 164 9.48 0.30 5.44
CA LYS A 164 9.99 -0.71 4.49
C LYS A 164 11.22 -0.22 3.75
N ARG A 165 12.07 0.56 4.43
CA ARG A 165 13.25 1.18 3.85
C ARG A 165 14.17 0.14 3.22
N ASP A 166 14.39 -0.96 3.92
CA ASP A 166 15.39 -1.97 3.53
C ASP A 166 14.74 -3.19 2.86
N ILE A 167 13.41 -3.16 2.69
CA ILE A 167 12.62 -4.27 2.16
C ILE A 167 12.38 -4.12 0.66
N ILE A 168 12.76 -5.14 -0.11
CA ILE A 168 12.44 -5.30 -1.52
C ILE A 168 10.98 -5.77 -1.65
N GLN A 169 10.21 -5.11 -2.51
CA GLN A 169 8.84 -5.51 -2.84
C GLN A 169 8.64 -5.64 -4.36
N PRO A 170 7.78 -6.57 -4.81
CA PRO A 170 7.46 -6.75 -6.23
C PRO A 170 6.42 -5.74 -6.70
N TYR A 171 6.70 -4.98 -7.76
CA TYR A 171 5.78 -4.00 -8.35
C TYR A 171 5.56 -4.29 -9.83
N ARG A 172 4.54 -3.66 -10.41
CA ARG A 172 4.27 -3.69 -11.84
C ARG A 172 4.34 -2.31 -12.47
N THR A 173 4.93 -2.25 -13.65
CA THR A 173 4.83 -1.06 -14.52
C THR A 173 3.43 -0.96 -15.12
N PRO A 174 3.04 0.20 -15.68
CA PRO A 174 1.80 0.32 -16.47
C PRO A 174 1.69 -0.69 -17.62
N ASN A 175 2.84 -1.14 -18.15
CA ASN A 175 2.94 -2.14 -19.21
C ASN A 175 2.93 -3.59 -18.66
N ASN A 176 2.59 -3.76 -17.37
CA ASN A 176 2.52 -5.05 -16.69
C ASN A 176 3.87 -5.79 -16.61
N GLU A 177 4.99 -5.08 -16.67
CA GLU A 177 6.34 -5.64 -16.48
C GLU A 177 6.65 -5.71 -14.97
N LEU A 178 7.26 -6.82 -14.54
CA LEU A 178 7.60 -7.05 -13.13
C LEU A 178 8.96 -6.43 -12.80
N ILE A 179 9.01 -5.66 -11.71
CA ILE A 179 10.25 -5.06 -11.18
C ILE A 179 10.26 -5.13 -9.65
N PHE A 180 11.43 -5.37 -9.07
CA PHE A 180 11.60 -5.38 -7.62
C PHE A 180 12.20 -4.04 -7.18
N VAL A 181 11.55 -3.36 -6.25
CA VAL A 181 12.00 -2.05 -5.78
C VAL A 181 12.12 -2.08 -4.26
N ALA A 182 13.27 -1.65 -3.74
CA ALA A 182 13.50 -1.50 -2.31
C ALA A 182 13.13 -0.08 -1.84
N GLY A 183 12.62 0.08 -0.63
CA GLY A 183 12.50 1.41 -0.01
C GLY A 183 11.51 2.37 -0.67
N LEU A 184 10.63 1.91 -1.56
CA LEU A 184 9.68 2.77 -2.27
C LEU A 184 8.77 3.56 -1.32
N TRP A 185 8.35 2.95 -0.21
CA TRP A 185 7.49 3.58 0.79
C TRP A 185 8.23 4.54 1.73
N ALA A 186 9.56 4.56 1.69
CA ALA A 186 10.37 5.55 2.40
C ALA A 186 10.55 6.84 1.59
N ASP A 187 10.21 6.85 0.29
CA ASP A 187 10.20 8.08 -0.53
C ASP A 187 9.13 9.05 0.00
N PRO A 188 9.45 10.36 0.17
CA PRO A 188 8.55 11.32 0.81
C PRO A 188 7.25 11.55 0.03
N HIS A 189 7.25 11.46 -1.30
CA HIS A 189 6.04 11.67 -2.10
C HIS A 189 5.09 10.48 -1.96
N VAL A 190 5.63 9.27 -2.00
CA VAL A 190 4.87 8.02 -1.81
C VAL A 190 4.37 7.92 -0.36
N ALA A 191 5.24 8.19 0.62
CA ALA A 191 4.91 8.17 2.04
C ALA A 191 3.80 9.17 2.40
N ARG A 192 3.85 10.38 1.83
CA ARG A 192 2.78 11.37 2.00
C ARG A 192 1.44 10.83 1.50
N ARG A 193 1.40 10.19 0.33
CA ARG A 193 0.18 9.58 -0.19
C ARG A 193 -0.34 8.47 0.73
N LEU A 194 0.56 7.62 1.25
CA LEU A 194 0.21 6.58 2.21
C LEU A 194 -0.39 7.16 3.50
N HIS A 195 0.11 8.31 3.97
CA HIS A 195 -0.42 9.01 5.14
C HIS A 195 -1.80 9.64 4.88
N GLU A 196 -2.01 10.24 3.71
CA GLU A 196 -3.27 10.86 3.30
C GLU A 196 -4.37 9.82 3.04
N GLU A 197 -4.01 8.65 2.51
CA GLU A 197 -4.93 7.56 2.19
C GLU A 197 -4.45 6.22 2.78
N PRO A 198 -4.55 6.05 4.11
CA PRO A 198 -4.03 4.86 4.76
C PRO A 198 -4.85 3.61 4.38
N PRO A 199 -4.21 2.44 4.22
CA PRO A 199 -4.84 1.23 3.67
C PRO A 199 -6.09 0.75 4.40
N HIS A 200 -6.17 1.04 5.70
CA HIS A 200 -7.25 0.57 6.56
C HIS A 200 -8.44 1.55 6.65
N SER A 201 -8.32 2.75 6.07
CA SER A 201 -9.36 3.78 6.15
C SER A 201 -10.51 3.59 5.17
N ARG A 202 -10.30 2.83 4.09
CA ARG A 202 -11.26 2.62 3.01
C ARG A 202 -11.24 1.17 2.54
N ASN A 203 -12.37 0.69 2.01
CA ASN A 203 -12.40 -0.58 1.29
C ASN A 203 -11.41 -0.53 0.12
N GLN A 204 -10.67 -1.62 -0.11
CA GLN A 204 -9.60 -1.66 -1.12
C GLN A 204 -10.10 -1.26 -2.51
N ASP A 205 -11.29 -1.68 -2.92
CA ASP A 205 -11.88 -1.33 -4.21
C ASP A 205 -12.15 0.17 -4.39
N ARG A 206 -12.04 0.96 -3.31
CA ARG A 206 -12.18 2.40 -3.32
C ARG A 206 -10.84 3.15 -3.21
N LEU A 207 -9.73 2.43 -3.06
CA LEU A 207 -8.40 3.04 -3.07
C LEU A 207 -8.03 3.40 -4.50
N ALA A 208 -7.66 4.66 -4.71
CA ALA A 208 -7.27 5.12 -6.04
C ALA A 208 -5.93 4.48 -6.43
N ARG A 209 -5.89 3.88 -7.64
CA ARG A 209 -4.63 3.54 -8.30
C ARG A 209 -3.93 4.84 -8.69
N PHE A 210 -2.62 4.89 -8.51
CA PHE A 210 -1.81 6.01 -8.93
C PHE A 210 -0.51 5.52 -9.58
N ILE A 211 0.11 6.40 -10.37
CA ILE A 211 1.40 6.12 -11.00
C ILE A 211 2.47 6.94 -10.29
N ALA A 212 3.53 6.28 -9.85
CA ALA A 212 4.74 6.91 -9.37
C ALA A 212 5.82 6.86 -10.46
N HIS A 213 6.32 8.03 -10.84
CA HIS A 213 7.43 8.21 -11.77
C HIS A 213 8.72 8.27 -10.98
N CYS A 214 9.54 7.24 -11.06
CA CYS A 214 10.74 7.13 -10.25
C CYS A 214 12.00 7.08 -11.11
N GLN A 215 13.05 7.75 -10.67
CA GLN A 215 14.42 7.50 -11.11
C GLN A 215 14.93 6.29 -10.32
N LEU A 216 14.97 5.13 -10.98
CA LEU A 216 15.34 3.87 -10.37
C LEU A 216 16.78 3.50 -10.71
N ARG A 217 17.61 3.32 -9.69
CA ARG A 217 18.96 2.77 -9.83
C ARG A 217 18.91 1.26 -9.72
N PHE A 218 19.23 0.56 -10.80
CA PHE A 218 19.22 -0.90 -10.83
C PHE A 218 20.46 -1.46 -10.14
N VAL A 219 20.28 -2.23 -9.06
CA VAL A 219 21.36 -2.76 -8.24
C VAL A 219 21.73 -4.20 -8.57
N GLY A 220 20.82 -4.96 -9.19
CA GLY A 220 21.08 -6.35 -9.53
C GLY A 220 19.88 -7.06 -10.14
N LYS A 221 19.99 -8.38 -10.22
CA LYS A 221 18.90 -9.28 -10.60
C LYS A 221 18.76 -10.37 -9.55
N LEU A 222 17.56 -10.52 -8.99
CA LEU A 222 17.26 -11.54 -8.00
C LEU A 222 16.87 -12.85 -8.70
N GLN A 223 17.68 -13.89 -8.49
CA GLN A 223 17.44 -15.23 -9.03
C GLN A 223 16.54 -16.05 -8.12
N ASN A 224 15.73 -16.93 -8.71
CA ASN A 224 14.84 -17.85 -8.00
C ASN A 224 13.90 -17.16 -7.00
N ALA A 225 13.56 -15.89 -7.27
CA ALA A 225 12.63 -15.15 -6.45
C ALA A 225 11.25 -15.82 -6.45
N LYS A 226 10.51 -15.64 -5.36
CA LYS A 226 9.06 -15.91 -5.31
C LYS A 226 8.33 -14.62 -4.99
N VAL A 227 7.15 -14.45 -5.57
CA VAL A 227 6.30 -13.28 -5.35
C VAL A 227 5.01 -13.69 -4.67
N ARG A 228 4.47 -12.80 -3.84
CA ARG A 228 3.18 -12.95 -3.19
C ARG A 228 2.49 -11.59 -3.18
N TRP A 229 1.30 -11.55 -3.77
CA TRP A 229 0.51 -10.32 -3.98
C TRP A 229 -0.51 -10.04 -2.86
N ALA A 230 -0.60 -10.91 -1.85
CA ALA A 230 -1.46 -10.75 -0.68
C ALA A 230 -0.85 -11.46 0.54
N PRO A 231 -1.05 -11.00 1.79
CA PRO A 231 -0.38 -11.56 2.97
C PRO A 231 -0.55 -13.07 3.15
N MET A 232 -1.76 -13.58 2.88
CA MET A 232 -2.10 -15.01 2.92
C MET A 232 -2.24 -15.65 1.54
N GLY A 233 -1.80 -14.94 0.49
CA GLY A 233 -1.83 -15.46 -0.88
C GLY A 233 -0.78 -16.55 -1.11
N PRO A 234 -0.94 -17.35 -2.18
CA PRO A 234 0.07 -18.32 -2.56
C PRO A 234 1.36 -17.63 -2.98
N TRP A 235 2.49 -18.34 -2.82
CA TRP A 235 3.73 -17.96 -3.49
C TRP A 235 3.65 -18.35 -4.96
N LEU A 236 4.05 -17.43 -5.82
CA LEU A 236 4.07 -17.61 -7.26
C LEU A 236 5.50 -17.42 -7.76
N ASN A 237 5.79 -18.04 -8.89
CA ASN A 237 6.98 -17.68 -9.65
C ASN A 237 6.76 -16.29 -10.26
N PRO A 238 7.83 -15.47 -10.36
CA PRO A 238 7.83 -14.27 -11.18
C PRO A 238 7.28 -14.59 -12.58
N ASP A 239 6.29 -13.84 -13.02
CA ASP A 239 5.72 -13.97 -14.35
C ASP A 239 6.48 -13.11 -15.38
N GLY A 240 6.26 -13.41 -16.67
CA GLY A 240 6.84 -12.67 -17.79
C GLY A 240 8.21 -13.16 -18.26
N ASN A 241 8.99 -12.27 -18.88
CA ASN A 241 10.25 -12.58 -19.56
C ASN A 241 11.43 -12.85 -18.62
N HIS A 242 11.19 -12.98 -17.31
CA HIS A 242 12.24 -13.10 -16.29
C HIS A 242 12.44 -14.53 -15.78
N VAL A 243 11.80 -15.52 -16.41
CA VAL A 243 11.97 -16.94 -16.08
C VAL A 243 13.37 -17.37 -16.54
N GLY A 244 14.33 -17.39 -15.61
CA GLY A 244 15.71 -17.87 -15.83
C GLY A 244 16.79 -16.79 -15.67
N ASP A 245 16.50 -15.55 -16.07
CA ASP A 245 17.47 -14.45 -16.02
C ASP A 245 17.45 -13.65 -14.70
N GLY A 246 16.45 -13.91 -13.87
CA GLY A 246 16.21 -13.20 -12.61
C GLY A 246 15.43 -11.91 -12.81
N VAL A 247 14.78 -11.46 -11.73
CA VAL A 247 13.96 -10.23 -11.74
C VAL A 247 14.85 -9.04 -11.39
N PRO A 248 14.83 -7.94 -12.17
CA PRO A 248 15.62 -6.76 -11.87
C PRO A 248 15.23 -6.14 -10.53
N VAL A 249 16.24 -5.82 -9.72
CA VAL A 249 16.11 -5.14 -8.43
C VAL A 249 16.63 -3.71 -8.58
N ALA A 250 15.86 -2.75 -8.09
CA ALA A 250 16.20 -1.34 -8.14
C ALA A 250 15.90 -0.61 -6.83
N VAL A 251 16.51 0.56 -6.68
CA VAL A 251 16.35 1.47 -5.54
C VAL A 251 15.92 2.83 -6.09
N PRO A 252 14.87 3.47 -5.53
CA PRO A 252 14.43 4.78 -5.96
C PRO A 252 15.39 5.85 -5.46
N GLU A 253 15.85 6.70 -6.36
CA GLU A 253 16.60 7.92 -6.01
C GLU A 253 15.66 9.12 -5.81
N LYS A 254 14.62 9.18 -6.63
CA LYS A 254 13.60 10.23 -6.58
C LYS A 254 12.32 9.72 -7.21
N CYS A 255 11.17 9.89 -6.55
CA CYS A 255 9.87 9.63 -7.14
C CYS A 255 8.99 10.88 -7.17
N GLU A 256 8.13 10.96 -8.18
CA GLU A 256 7.07 11.97 -8.33
C GLU A 256 5.75 11.28 -8.62
N LEU A 257 4.66 11.73 -8.01
CA LEU A 257 3.33 11.16 -8.25
C LEU A 257 2.63 11.90 -9.39
N GLN A 258 2.03 11.15 -10.30
CA GLN A 258 1.09 11.72 -11.26
C GLN A 258 -0.24 12.01 -10.53
N GLN A 259 -0.56 13.30 -10.38
CA GLN A 259 -1.83 13.76 -9.81
C GLN A 259 -2.97 13.69 -10.83
#